data_AF-A0A520P019-F1
#
_entry.id   AF-A0A520P019-F1
#
_cell.length_a   1.000
_cell.length_b   1.000
_cell.length_c   1.000
_cell.angle_alpha   90.00
_cell.angle_beta   90.00
_cell.angle_gamma   90.00
#
_symmetry.space_group_name_H-M   'P 1'
#
loop_
_entity.id
_entity.type
_entity.pdbx_description
1 polymer ?
#
loop_
_entity_poly.entity_id
_entity_poly.type
_entity_poly.pdbx_seq_one_letter_code
_entity_poly.pdbx_strand_id
1 'polypeptide(L)' 'MVDNWIDCPHCGKNVTSFPDECRSCGKDLRYMSDGSPNPDKTNQHVKAFQIFGGPEKWLITAAIVFFLIVYLT' A
#
# COMPACT_ATOMS: atom_id res chain seq x y z
N MET A 1 12.63 -6.32 -4.07
CA MET A 1 11.54 -6.15 -5.06
C MET A 1 10.31 -6.66 -4.34
N VAL A 2 9.34 -5.82 -3.98
CA VAL A 2 8.10 -6.33 -3.37
C VAL A 2 7.35 -7.01 -4.51
N ASP A 3 7.33 -8.34 -4.51
CA ASP A 3 6.55 -9.11 -5.47
C ASP A 3 5.08 -8.85 -5.15
N ASN A 4 4.50 -7.87 -5.84
CA ASN A 4 3.09 -7.53 -5.69
C ASN A 4 2.36 -8.21 -6.83
N TRP A 5 1.67 -9.30 -6.54
CA TRP A 5 0.92 -10.10 -7.50
C TRP A 5 -0.55 -9.71 -7.38
N ILE A 6 -1.22 -9.61 -8.52
CA ILE A 6 -2.61 -9.18 -8.64
C ILE A 6 -3.33 -10.13 -9.59
N ASP A 7 -4.55 -10.50 -9.24
CA ASP A 7 -5.43 -11.21 -10.16
C ASP A 7 -5.98 -10.25 -11.20
N CYS A 8 -5.72 -10.55 -12.48
CA CYS A 8 -6.21 -9.74 -13.57
C CYS A 8 -7.75 -9.81 -13.64
N PRO A 9 -8.48 -8.69 -13.55
CA PRO A 9 -9.94 -8.68 -13.56
C PRO A 9 -10.55 -9.09 -14.91
N HIS A 10 -9.74 -9.12 -15.98
CA HIS A 10 -10.18 -9.48 -17.33
C HIS A 10 -10.02 -10.96 -17.66
N CYS A 11 -9.00 -11.63 -17.11
CA CYS A 11 -8.67 -13.02 -17.45
C CYS A 11 -8.54 -13.96 -16.26
N GLY A 12 -8.63 -13.45 -15.02
CA GLY A 12 -8.55 -14.23 -13.78
C GLY A 12 -7.20 -14.92 -13.58
N LYS A 13 -6.14 -14.41 -14.22
CA LYS A 13 -4.77 -14.89 -14.04
C LYS A 13 -4.05 -14.01 -13.03
N ASN A 14 -3.38 -14.64 -12.08
CA ASN A 14 -2.44 -13.95 -11.22
C ASN A 14 -1.22 -13.48 -12.04
N VAL A 15 -1.02 -12.18 -12.10
CA VAL A 15 0.08 -11.52 -12.81
C VAL A 15 0.80 -10.56 -11.87
N THR A 16 2.01 -10.15 -12.24
CA THR A 16 2.69 -9.08 -11.49
C THR A 16 1.91 -7.79 -11.63
N SER A 17 1.81 -7.03 -10.53
CA SER A 17 1.14 -5.73 -10.54
C SER A 17 1.86 -4.73 -11.42
N PHE A 18 3.12 -4.96 -11.81
CA PHE A 18 3.78 -4.20 -12.87
C PHE A 18 4.15 -5.14 -14.02
N PRO A 19 3.97 -4.71 -15.28
CA PRO A 19 3.46 -3.42 -15.78
C PRO A 19 1.93 -3.21 -15.59
N ASP A 20 1.40 -2.02 -15.90
CA ASP A 20 -0.05 -1.72 -15.84
C ASP A 20 -0.89 -2.56 -16.81
N GLU A 21 -0.26 -3.30 -17.71
CA GLU A 21 -0.92 -4.13 -18.70
C GLU A 21 -0.71 -5.63 -18.37
N CYS A 22 -1.79 -6.39 -18.41
CA CYS A 22 -1.72 -7.83 -18.19
C CYS A 22 -1.10 -8.52 -19.39
N ARG A 23 0.07 -9.12 -19.23
CA ARG A 23 0.80 -9.82 -20.32
C ARG A 23 0.05 -11.01 -20.91
N SER A 24 -0.91 -11.58 -20.16
CA SER A 24 -1.71 -12.73 -20.60
C SER A 24 -2.88 -12.35 -21.52
N CYS A 25 -3.48 -11.18 -21.32
CA CYS A 25 -4.68 -10.76 -22.09
C CYS A 25 -4.54 -9.41 -22.79
N GLY A 26 -3.46 -8.66 -22.58
CA GLY A 26 -3.22 -7.33 -23.15
C GLY A 26 -4.22 -6.28 -22.66
N LYS A 27 -4.84 -6.48 -21.49
CA LYS A 27 -5.80 -5.53 -20.91
C LYS A 27 -5.15 -4.76 -19.77
N ASP A 28 -5.58 -3.50 -19.64
CA ASP A 28 -5.12 -2.60 -18.60
C ASP A 28 -5.63 -3.08 -17.23
N LEU A 29 -4.70 -3.35 -16.33
CA LEU A 29 -4.93 -3.79 -14.95
C LEU A 29 -5.45 -2.67 -14.06
N ARG A 30 -5.33 -1.40 -14.48
CA ARG A 30 -5.85 -0.25 -13.74
C ARG A 30 -7.38 -0.16 -13.81
N TYR A 31 -8.00 -0.89 -14.73
CA TYR A 31 -9.44 -0.88 -14.94
C TYR A 31 -10.00 -2.30 -14.91
N MET A 32 -11.20 -2.44 -14.36
CA MET A 32 -11.99 -3.66 -14.47
C MET A 32 -12.64 -3.76 -15.86
N SER A 33 -13.24 -4.90 -16.16
CA SER A 33 -13.98 -5.14 -17.41
C SER A 33 -15.11 -4.12 -17.64
N ASP A 34 -15.70 -3.60 -16.56
CA ASP A 34 -16.77 -2.59 -16.59
C ASP A 34 -16.25 -1.15 -16.77
N GLY A 35 -14.93 -0.95 -16.91
CA GLY A 35 -14.30 0.37 -17.03
C GLY A 35 -14.09 1.10 -15.70
N SER A 36 -14.58 0.54 -14.60
CA SER A 36 -14.32 1.04 -13.24
C SER A 36 -12.84 0.89 -12.86
N PRO A 37 -12.26 1.80 -12.06
CA PRO A 37 -10.87 1.69 -11.60
C PRO A 37 -10.68 0.47 -10.69
N ASN A 38 -9.57 -0.22 -10.87
CA ASN A 38 -9.22 -1.41 -10.10
C ASN A 38 -8.70 -1.01 -8.70
N PRO A 39 -9.40 -1.38 -7.61
CA PRO A 39 -8.99 -1.02 -6.26
C PRO A 39 -7.66 -1.67 -5.86
N ASP A 40 -7.35 -2.87 -6.36
CA ASP A 40 -6.18 -3.62 -5.95
C ASP A 40 -4.87 -2.95 -6.43
N LYS A 41 -4.92 -2.33 -7.62
CA LYS A 41 -3.87 -1.45 -8.14
C LYS A 41 -3.73 -0.14 -7.36
N THR A 42 -4.85 0.49 -7.01
CA THR A 42 -4.87 1.79 -6.30
C THR A 42 -4.29 1.65 -4.90
N ASN A 43 -4.56 0.52 -4.23
CA ASN A 43 -4.11 0.25 -2.86
C ASN A 43 -2.59 0.06 -2.73
N GLN A 44 -1.85 -0.16 -3.83
CA GLN A 44 -0.39 -0.31 -3.79
C GLN A 44 0.32 0.98 -3.35
N HIS A 45 -0.23 2.16 -3.67
CA HIS A 45 0.31 3.44 -3.21
C HIS A 45 -0.07 3.77 -1.76
N VAL A 46 -1.21 3.25 -1.27
CA VAL A 46 -1.71 3.54 0.08
C VAL A 46 -1.06 2.65 1.14
N LYS A 47 -0.67 1.42 0.77
CA LYS A 47 0.07 0.50 1.65
C LYS A 47 1.41 1.08 2.12
N ALA A 48 2.05 1.96 1.35
CA ALA A 48 3.26 2.68 1.78
C ALA A 48 2.97 3.74 2.86
N PHE A 49 1.77 4.34 2.86
CA PHE A 49 1.38 5.35 3.86
C PHE A 49 0.92 4.73 5.18
N GLN A 50 0.37 3.51 5.17
CA GLN A 50 -0.05 2.81 6.38
C GLN A 50 1.09 2.42 7.32
N ILE A 51 2.34 2.43 6.86
CA ILE A 51 3.52 2.16 7.70
C ILE A 51 3.81 3.33 8.65
N PHE A 52 3.40 4.57 8.32
CA PHE A 52 3.51 5.73 9.21
C PHE A 52 2.37 5.85 10.24
N GLY A 53 1.48 4.86 10.30
CA GLY A 53 0.38 4.77 11.26
C GLY A 53 0.60 3.74 12.37
N GLY A 54 1.83 3.23 12.54
CA GLY A 54 2.17 2.25 13.57
C GLY A 54 2.11 2.81 15.00
N PRO A 55 2.04 1.95 16.03
CA PRO A 55 1.91 2.30 17.46
C PRO A 55 3.12 3.03 18.08
N GLU A 56 4.01 3.58 17.26
CA GLU A 56 5.26 4.24 17.67
C GLU A 56 5.04 5.63 18.28
N LYS A 57 3.84 6.21 18.13
CA LYS A 57 3.47 7.50 18.74
C LYS A 57 3.57 7.49 20.27
N TRP A 58 3.34 6.35 20.91
CA TRP A 58 3.45 6.23 22.37
C TRP A 58 4.89 6.33 22.86
N LEU A 59 5.87 5.80 22.11
CA LEU A 59 7.29 5.85 22.49
C LEU A 59 7.85 7.27 22.38
N ILE A 60 7.50 7.99 21.30
CA ILE A 60 7.91 9.39 21.12
C ILE A 60 7.30 10.27 22.21
N THR A 61 6.01 10.08 22.52
CA THR A 61 5.33 10.84 23.58
C THR A 61 5.92 10.54 24.97
N ALA A 62 6.20 9.27 25.28
CA ALA A 62 6.81 8.88 26.54
C ALA A 62 8.24 9.44 26.70
N ALA A 63 9.04 9.44 25.62
CA ALA A 63 10.39 10.00 25.65
C ALA A 63 10.38 11.52 25.90
N ILE A 64 9.47 12.27 25.26
CA ILE A 64 9.33 13.72 25.45
C ILE A 64 8.90 14.04 26.89
N VAL A 65 7.93 13.32 27.44
CA VAL A 65 7.47 13.50 28.82
C VAL A 65 8.58 13.20 29.82
N PHE A 66 9.33 12.12 29.63
CA PHE A 66 10.47 11.78 30.48
C PHE A 66 11.54 12.88 30.46
N PHE A 67 11.91 13.37 29.27
CA PHE A 67 12.86 14.47 29.13
C PHE A 67 12.37 15.75 29.83
N LEU A 68 11.09 16.11 29.68
CA LEU A 68 10.53 17.29 30.35
C LEU A 68 10.58 17.15 31.88
N ILE A 69 10.23 15.99 32.43
CA ILE A 69 10.27 15.76 33.89
C ILE A 69 11.70 15.85 34.43
N VAL A 70 12.68 15.29 33.72
CA VAL A 70 14.09 15.29 34.13
C VAL A 70 14.72 16.68 34.05
N TYR A 71 14.34 17.51 33.08
CA TYR A 71 14.92 18.85 32.90
C TYR A 71 14.18 19.98 33.62
N LEU A 72 12.92 19.79 34.03
CA LEU A 72 12.18 20.76 34.85
C LEU A 72 12.29 20.53 36.37
N THR A 73 12.88 19.41 36.81
CA THR A 73 13.19 19.11 38.23
C THR A 73 14.63 19.49 38.53
#